data_AF-C2E2U2-F1
#
_entry.id   AF-C2E2U2-F1
#
_cell.length_a   1.000
_cell.length_b   1.000
_cell.length_c   1.000
_cell.angle_alpha   90.00
_cell.angle_beta   90.00
_cell.angle_gamma   90.00
#
_symmetry.space_group_name_H-M   'P 1'
#
loop_
_entity.id
_entity.type
_entity.pdbx_description
1 polymer ?
#
loop_
_entity_poly.entity_id
_entity_poly.type
_entity_poly.pdbx_seq_one_letter_code
_entity_poly.pdbx_strand_id
1 'polypeptide(L)'
;MTNKRNWFQYQLTKSIFKKGLTPIESLILRSIEALDNGKGCFATNEYFASFFEINVYTVSRNITKLKDKGYITVRLERKNNNKTKRILKVKRASHYTEQSEINGVINYINGMFKEEHDFEPIKPTTEIKKAIQQKIKEYHSQKELIQYLKMHRDNFLSTHGVSLWLKGQLNI
;
A
#
# COMPACT_ATOMS: atom_id res chain seq x y z
N MET A 1 -2.50 -44.71 7.47
CA MET A 1 -2.86 -43.80 6.37
C MET A 1 -3.40 -42.51 6.99
N THR A 2 -2.60 -41.44 7.04
CA THR A 2 -2.98 -40.19 7.71
C THR A 2 -3.93 -39.38 6.84
N ASN A 3 -5.16 -39.22 7.29
CA ASN A 3 -6.18 -38.38 6.68
C ASN A 3 -5.73 -36.90 6.75
N LYS A 4 -4.99 -36.45 5.73
CA LYS A 4 -4.69 -35.02 5.52
C LYS A 4 -5.99 -34.36 5.06
N ARG A 5 -6.68 -33.70 5.99
CA ARG A 5 -7.86 -32.89 5.69
C ARG A 5 -7.46 -31.83 4.66
N ASN A 6 -7.88 -32.00 3.39
CA ASN A 6 -7.59 -31.12 2.26
C ASN A 6 -8.63 -29.98 2.09
N TRP A 7 -9.52 -29.78 3.07
CA TRP A 7 -10.59 -28.81 2.97
C TRP A 7 -10.23 -27.55 3.76
N PHE A 8 -10.22 -26.43 3.06
CA PHE A 8 -10.00 -25.10 3.62
C PHE A 8 -11.31 -24.32 3.53
N GLN A 9 -11.87 -23.93 4.67
CA GLN A 9 -13.13 -23.18 4.74
C GLN A 9 -12.84 -21.69 4.88
N TYR A 10 -13.42 -20.88 4.01
CA TYR A 10 -13.48 -19.43 4.20
C TYR A 10 -14.89 -18.94 3.93
N GLN A 11 -15.36 -18.02 4.77
CA GLN A 11 -16.63 -17.33 4.56
C GLN A 11 -16.49 -16.34 3.40
N LEU A 12 -17.46 -16.37 2.49
CA LEU A 12 -17.59 -15.39 1.41
C LEU A 12 -18.54 -14.28 1.84
N THR A 13 -18.03 -13.05 1.91
CA THR A 13 -18.82 -11.85 2.20
C THR A 13 -18.65 -10.83 1.09
N LYS A 14 -19.61 -9.90 0.95
CA LYS A 14 -19.57 -8.84 -0.07
C LYS A 14 -18.26 -8.04 -0.04
N SER A 15 -17.64 -7.88 1.14
CA SER A 15 -16.40 -7.12 1.32
C SER A 15 -15.16 -7.76 0.66
N ILE A 16 -15.22 -9.04 0.30
CA ILE A 16 -14.15 -9.74 -0.43
C ILE A 16 -14.07 -9.27 -1.89
N PHE A 17 -15.21 -8.92 -2.47
CA PHE A 17 -15.32 -8.46 -3.86
C PHE A 17 -15.10 -6.95 -3.93
N LYS A 18 -13.84 -6.54 -4.03
CA LYS A 18 -13.45 -5.12 -4.13
C LYS A 18 -13.68 -4.60 -5.55
N LYS A 19 -14.12 -3.34 -5.68
CA LYS A 19 -14.17 -2.66 -6.98
C LYS A 19 -12.80 -2.73 -7.65
N GLY A 20 -12.76 -3.09 -8.94
CA GLY A 20 -11.52 -3.23 -9.72
C GLY A 20 -10.82 -4.58 -9.60
N LEU A 21 -11.34 -5.51 -8.79
CA LEU A 21 -10.94 -6.92 -8.81
C LEU A 21 -11.98 -7.77 -9.52
N THR A 22 -11.51 -8.71 -10.33
CA THR A 22 -12.32 -9.81 -10.85
C THR A 22 -12.63 -10.79 -9.72
N PRO A 23 -13.70 -11.61 -9.84
CA PRO A 23 -14.02 -12.63 -8.84
C PRO A 23 -12.83 -13.54 -8.53
N ILE A 24 -12.08 -13.98 -9.54
CA ILE A 24 -10.93 -14.86 -9.33
C ILE A 24 -9.76 -14.16 -8.64
N GLU A 25 -9.51 -12.88 -8.91
CA GLU A 25 -8.51 -12.09 -8.17
C GLU A 25 -8.88 -11.97 -6.70
N SER A 26 -10.16 -11.72 -6.40
CA SER A 26 -10.68 -11.67 -5.03
C SER A 26 -10.53 -13.00 -4.29
N LEU A 27 -10.83 -14.12 -4.96
CA LEU A 27 -10.67 -15.45 -4.38
C LEU A 27 -9.20 -15.79 -4.11
N ILE A 28 -8.31 -15.55 -5.09
CA ILE A 28 -6.86 -15.76 -4.93
C ILE A 28 -6.33 -14.89 -3.77
N LEU A 29 -6.72 -13.61 -3.70
CA LEU A 29 -6.32 -12.70 -2.63
C LEU A 29 -6.74 -13.23 -1.26
N ARG A 30 -8.00 -13.69 -1.13
CA ARG A 30 -8.51 -14.25 0.13
C ARG A 30 -7.78 -15.54 0.50
N SER A 31 -7.50 -16.42 -0.46
CA SER A 31 -6.74 -17.64 -0.20
C SER A 31 -5.29 -17.36 0.21
N ILE A 32 -4.64 -16.33 -0.34
CA ILE A 32 -3.31 -15.91 0.12
C ILE A 32 -3.37 -15.51 1.60
N GLU A 33 -4.35 -14.69 2.00
CA GLU A 33 -4.53 -14.28 3.39
C GLU A 33 -4.78 -15.48 4.31
N ALA A 34 -5.60 -16.41 3.87
CA ALA A 34 -6.05 -17.52 4.68
C ALA A 34 -4.99 -18.63 4.82
N LEU A 35 -4.07 -18.74 3.85
CA LEU A 35 -2.90 -19.61 3.89
C LEU A 35 -1.66 -18.94 4.51
N ASP A 36 -1.76 -17.67 4.93
CA ASP A 36 -0.69 -16.97 5.62
C ASP A 36 -0.67 -17.34 7.11
N ASN A 37 0.27 -18.22 7.49
CA ASN A 37 0.51 -18.61 8.89
C ASN A 37 1.49 -17.66 9.61
N GLY A 38 1.41 -16.36 9.34
CA GLY A 38 2.24 -15.28 9.92
C GLY A 38 3.55 -14.99 9.17
N LYS A 39 4.09 -15.98 8.45
CA LYS A 39 5.34 -15.83 7.67
C LYS A 39 5.09 -15.47 6.20
N GLY A 40 3.84 -15.33 5.78
CA GLY A 40 3.42 -15.24 4.39
C GLY A 40 2.92 -16.57 3.86
N CYS A 41 2.21 -16.51 2.74
CA CYS A 41 1.72 -17.67 2.01
C CYS A 41 2.82 -18.23 1.09
N PHE A 42 3.04 -19.53 1.16
CA PHE A 42 4.03 -20.26 0.35
C PHE A 42 3.41 -21.11 -0.76
N ALA A 43 2.10 -21.03 -0.97
CA ALA A 43 1.41 -21.79 -2.00
C ALA A 43 1.94 -21.46 -3.40
N THR A 44 2.12 -22.50 -4.22
CA THR A 44 2.59 -22.37 -5.60
C THR A 44 1.44 -22.03 -6.56
N ASN A 45 1.74 -21.73 -7.83
CA ASN A 45 0.68 -21.49 -8.79
C ASN A 45 -0.11 -22.77 -9.08
N GLU A 46 0.55 -23.91 -9.07
CA GLU A 46 -0.03 -25.24 -9.26
C GLU A 46 -1.01 -25.56 -8.13
N TYR A 47 -0.69 -25.17 -6.89
CA TYR A 47 -1.63 -25.31 -5.78
C TYR A 47 -2.93 -24.53 -6.03
N PHE A 48 -2.85 -23.24 -6.37
CA PHE A 48 -4.04 -22.43 -6.64
C PHE A 48 -4.80 -22.91 -7.89
N ALA A 49 -4.07 -23.34 -8.93
CA ALA A 49 -4.64 -23.87 -10.16
C ALA A 49 -5.47 -25.12 -9.88
N SER A 50 -4.93 -26.06 -9.09
CA SER A 50 -5.65 -27.25 -8.65
C SER A 50 -6.82 -26.91 -7.71
N PHE A 51 -6.65 -25.93 -6.81
CA PHE A 51 -7.69 -25.58 -5.84
C PHE A 51 -8.90 -24.89 -6.48
N PHE A 52 -8.68 -24.05 -7.49
CA PHE A 52 -9.73 -23.32 -8.19
C PHE A 52 -10.14 -23.96 -9.53
N GLU A 53 -9.54 -25.10 -9.89
CA GLU A 53 -9.73 -25.78 -11.17
C GLU A 53 -9.52 -24.86 -12.39
N ILE A 54 -8.46 -24.06 -12.37
CA ILE A 54 -8.09 -23.14 -13.45
C ILE A 54 -6.67 -23.38 -13.94
N ASN A 55 -6.34 -22.83 -15.11
CA ASN A 55 -4.99 -22.93 -15.66
C ASN A 55 -3.95 -22.18 -14.79
N VAL A 56 -2.77 -22.77 -14.62
CA VAL A 56 -1.59 -22.19 -13.96
C VAL A 56 -1.21 -20.81 -14.53
N TYR A 57 -1.34 -20.61 -15.85
CA TYR A 57 -1.12 -19.31 -16.50
C TYR A 57 -2.13 -18.25 -16.03
N THR A 58 -3.39 -18.64 -15.82
CA THR A 58 -4.43 -17.76 -15.26
C THR A 58 -4.08 -17.34 -13.84
N VAL A 59 -3.61 -18.27 -13.00
CA VAL A 59 -3.13 -17.95 -11.64
C VAL A 59 -1.97 -16.96 -11.69
N SER A 60 -0.96 -17.24 -12.53
CA SER A 60 0.22 -16.39 -12.69
C SER A 60 -0.18 -14.95 -13.08
N ARG A 61 -1.05 -14.81 -14.09
CA ARG A 61 -1.57 -13.51 -14.54
C ARG A 61 -2.30 -12.77 -13.44
N ASN A 62 -3.15 -13.44 -12.67
CA ASN A 62 -3.89 -12.81 -11.57
C ASN A 62 -2.98 -12.41 -10.40
N ILE A 63 -1.97 -13.21 -10.04
CA ILE A 63 -0.98 -12.83 -9.03
C ILE A 63 -0.20 -11.59 -9.47
N THR A 64 0.21 -11.52 -10.74
CA THR A 64 0.87 -10.32 -11.29
C THR A 64 -0.04 -9.11 -11.22
N LYS A 65 -1.30 -9.23 -11.66
CA LYS A 65 -2.28 -8.12 -11.55
C LYS A 65 -2.51 -7.69 -10.10
N LEU A 66 -2.66 -8.61 -9.16
CA LEU A 66 -2.82 -8.29 -7.73
C LEU A 66 -1.61 -7.55 -7.17
N LYS A 67 -0.40 -7.93 -7.58
CA LYS A 67 0.84 -7.25 -7.20
C LYS A 67 0.88 -5.84 -7.79
N ASP A 68 0.58 -5.69 -9.08
CA ASP A 68 0.63 -4.40 -9.78
C ASP A 68 -0.45 -3.43 -9.26
N LYS A 69 -1.63 -3.95 -8.93
CA LYS A 69 -2.70 -3.21 -8.24
C LYS A 69 -2.39 -2.93 -6.76
N GLY A 70 -1.27 -3.43 -6.23
CA GLY A 70 -0.82 -3.16 -4.86
C GLY A 70 -1.55 -3.93 -3.76
N TYR A 71 -2.29 -4.99 -4.07
CA TYR A 71 -2.99 -5.81 -3.07
C TYR A 71 -2.08 -6.84 -2.38
N ILE A 72 -0.96 -7.22 -3.01
CA ILE A 72 -0.01 -8.17 -2.45
C ILE A 72 1.43 -7.72 -2.65
N THR A 73 2.34 -8.30 -1.87
CA THR A 73 3.77 -8.32 -2.16
C THR A 73 4.19 -9.74 -2.53
N VAL A 74 5.16 -9.82 -3.43
CA VAL A 74 5.79 -11.08 -3.84
C VAL A 74 7.28 -10.96 -3.52
N ARG A 75 7.80 -11.83 -2.66
CA ARG A 75 9.23 -11.91 -2.34
C ARG A 75 9.79 -13.26 -2.75
N LEU A 76 11.04 -13.26 -3.20
CA LEU A 76 11.79 -14.46 -3.52
C LEU A 76 12.96 -14.58 -2.54
N GLU A 77 12.97 -15.62 -1.72
CA GLU A 77 14.08 -15.94 -0.84
C GLU A 77 14.97 -16.99 -1.50
N ARG A 78 16.25 -16.66 -1.71
CA ARG A 78 17.25 -17.63 -2.16
C ARG A 78 17.76 -18.42 -0.97
N LYS A 79 17.70 -19.75 -1.05
CA LYS A 79 18.45 -20.63 -0.14
C LYS A 79 19.79 -21.00 -0.77
N ASN A 80 20.78 -21.30 0.08
CA ASN A 80 22.15 -21.68 -0.30
C ASN A 80 22.26 -22.83 -1.32
N ASN A 81 21.17 -23.57 -1.57
CA ASN A 81 21.14 -24.74 -2.45
C ASN A 81 20.43 -24.45 -3.79
N ASN A 82 20.50 -23.22 -4.32
CA ASN A 82 19.83 -22.76 -5.56
C ASN A 82 18.29 -22.89 -5.59
N LYS A 83 17.66 -23.29 -4.49
CA LYS A 83 16.19 -23.34 -4.37
C LYS A 83 15.67 -21.95 -4.00
N THR A 84 14.80 -21.40 -4.85
CA THR A 84 14.12 -20.12 -4.60
C THR A 84 12.76 -20.38 -3.99
N LYS A 85 12.48 -19.77 -2.83
CA LYS A 85 11.18 -19.84 -2.16
C LYS A 85 10.39 -18.57 -2.46
N ARG A 86 9.18 -18.70 -3.02
CA ARG A 86 8.26 -17.58 -3.18
C ARG A 86 7.45 -17.37 -1.91
N ILE A 87 7.29 -16.10 -1.52
CA ILE A 87 6.46 -15.68 -0.39
C ILE A 87 5.48 -14.63 -0.90
N LEU A 88 4.19 -14.91 -0.74
CA LEU A 88 3.09 -13.99 -1.03
C LEU A 88 2.58 -13.41 0.29
N LYS A 89 2.43 -12.09 0.38
CA LYS A 89 1.79 -11.44 1.54
C LYS A 89 0.74 -10.45 1.07
N VAL A 90 -0.45 -10.53 1.64
CA VAL A 90 -1.47 -9.50 1.43
C VAL A 90 -0.96 -8.17 1.98
N LYS A 91 -0.97 -7.14 1.14
CA LYS A 91 -0.88 -5.78 1.63
C LYS A 91 -2.21 -5.50 2.30
N ARG A 92 -2.22 -5.58 3.63
CA ARG A 92 -3.23 -4.83 4.37
C ARG A 92 -3.02 -3.39 3.92
N ALA A 93 -4.10 -2.74 3.47
CA ALA A 93 -4.10 -1.30 3.48
C ALA A 93 -3.70 -0.97 4.92
N SER A 94 -2.50 -0.45 5.14
CA SER A 94 -2.31 0.40 6.30
C SER A 94 -3.34 1.48 6.03
N HIS A 95 -4.51 1.35 6.65
CA HIS A 95 -5.25 2.53 7.01
C HIS A 95 -4.24 3.28 7.87
N TYR A 96 -3.47 4.15 7.23
CA TYR A 96 -2.76 5.16 7.95
C TYR A 96 -3.87 5.82 8.75
N THR A 97 -3.72 5.80 10.08
CA THR A 97 -4.58 6.67 10.87
C THR A 97 -4.42 8.07 10.28
N GLU A 98 -5.47 8.89 10.33
CA GLU A 98 -5.40 10.27 9.85
C GLU A 98 -4.13 10.98 10.38
N GLN A 99 -3.76 10.67 11.64
CA GLN A 99 -2.52 11.12 12.26
C GLN A 99 -1.24 10.65 11.54
N SER A 100 -1.19 9.41 11.06
CA SER A 100 -0.05 8.90 10.31
C SER A 100 0.05 9.48 8.90
N GLU A 101 -1.08 9.78 8.24
CA GLU A 101 -1.06 10.46 6.93
C GLU A 101 -0.52 11.88 7.10
N ILE A 102 -1.02 12.60 8.10
CA ILE A 102 -0.56 13.95 8.41
C ILE A 102 0.93 13.95 8.77
N ASN A 103 1.36 13.04 9.67
CA ASN A 103 2.78 12.96 10.06
C ASN A 103 3.69 12.64 8.87
N GLY A 104 3.25 11.79 7.94
CA GLY A 104 4.03 11.51 6.73
C GLY A 104 4.18 12.72 5.82
N VAL A 105 3.15 13.56 5.68
CA VAL A 105 3.24 14.82 4.93
C VAL A 105 4.19 15.81 5.62
N ILE A 106 4.09 15.96 6.93
CA ILE A 106 4.99 16.85 7.71
C ILE A 106 6.45 16.40 7.57
N ASN A 107 6.72 15.11 7.75
CA ASN A 107 8.06 14.55 7.59
C ASN A 107 8.60 14.77 6.17
N TYR A 108 7.75 14.66 5.16
CA TYR A 108 8.12 14.92 3.77
C TYR A 108 8.49 16.40 3.55
N ILE A 109 7.65 17.33 4.02
CA ILE A 109 7.91 18.77 3.89
C ILE A 109 9.21 19.15 4.60
N ASN A 110 9.40 18.70 5.84
CA ASN A 110 10.64 18.97 6.58
C ASN A 110 11.86 18.38 5.85
N GLY A 111 11.72 17.17 5.31
CA GLY A 111 12.79 16.53 4.54
C GLY A 111 13.14 17.25 3.22
N MET A 112 12.21 17.99 2.63
CA MET A 112 12.39 18.73 1.38
C MET A 112 13.32 19.96 1.54
N PHE A 113 13.34 20.56 2.72
CA PHE A 113 14.08 21.79 3.02
C PHE A 113 15.18 21.58 4.08
N LYS A 114 15.44 20.36 4.52
CA LYS A 114 16.36 20.06 5.64
C LYS A 114 17.80 20.53 5.45
N GLU A 115 18.23 20.76 4.21
CA GLU A 115 19.58 21.22 3.85
C GLU A 115 19.65 22.74 3.65
N GLU A 116 18.51 23.46 3.70
CA GLU A 116 18.48 24.91 3.53
C GLU A 116 18.95 25.61 4.82
N HIS A 117 19.69 26.71 4.68
CA HIS A 117 20.28 27.43 5.83
C HIS A 117 19.23 28.03 6.78
N ASP A 118 18.09 28.46 6.23
CA ASP A 118 16.97 29.05 6.97
C ASP A 118 15.90 28.00 7.36
N PHE A 119 16.26 26.72 7.33
CA PHE A 119 15.33 25.63 7.64
C PHE A 119 14.77 25.75 9.06
N GLU A 120 13.44 25.95 9.13
CA GLU A 120 12.67 25.76 10.35
C GLU A 120 11.62 24.66 10.14
N PRO A 121 11.58 23.60 10.96
CA PRO A 121 10.64 22.51 10.78
C PRO A 121 9.19 22.95 11.03
N ILE A 122 8.26 22.49 10.18
CA ILE A 122 6.83 22.68 10.40
C ILE A 122 6.41 21.96 11.68
N LYS A 123 5.86 22.72 12.62
CA LYS A 123 5.29 22.19 13.87
C LYS A 123 3.88 21.63 13.63
N PRO A 124 3.56 20.44 14.18
CA PRO A 124 2.25 19.79 13.99
C PRO A 124 1.15 20.43 14.86
N THR A 125 0.86 21.71 14.65
CA THR A 125 -0.23 22.41 15.35
C THR A 125 -1.60 21.94 14.86
N THR A 126 -2.65 22.19 15.64
CA THR A 126 -4.04 21.83 15.27
C THR A 126 -4.45 22.41 13.92
N GLU A 127 -4.04 23.65 13.62
CA GLU A 127 -4.30 24.30 12.34
C GLU A 127 -3.62 23.59 11.17
N ILE A 128 -2.32 23.28 11.30
CA ILE A 128 -1.55 22.59 10.27
C ILE A 128 -2.11 21.18 10.02
N LYS A 129 -2.47 20.47 11.09
CA LYS A 129 -3.09 19.14 10.97
C LYS A 129 -4.39 19.19 10.16
N LYS A 130 -5.28 20.14 10.46
CA LYS A 130 -6.54 20.34 9.72
C LYS A 130 -6.29 20.72 8.26
N ALA A 131 -5.36 21.63 8.01
CA ALA A 131 -4.98 22.06 6.67
C ALA A 131 -4.45 20.90 5.82
N ILE A 132 -3.55 20.09 6.36
CA ILE A 132 -3.02 18.90 5.68
C ILE A 132 -4.14 17.88 5.42
N GLN A 133 -5.02 17.64 6.40
CA GLN A 133 -6.14 16.73 6.22
C GLN A 133 -7.08 17.19 5.09
N GLN A 134 -7.36 18.50 5.01
CA GLN A 134 -8.15 19.07 3.94
C GLN A 134 -7.45 18.89 2.58
N LYS A 135 -6.15 19.19 2.50
CA LYS A 135 -5.36 18.98 1.27
C LYS A 135 -5.30 17.51 0.85
N ILE A 136 -5.19 16.57 1.78
CA ILE A 136 -5.24 15.13 1.45
C ILE A 136 -6.59 14.77 0.80
N LYS A 137 -7.70 15.35 1.27
CA LYS A 137 -9.03 15.16 0.66
C LYS A 137 -9.10 15.79 -0.73
N GLU A 138 -8.60 17.02 -0.90
CA GLU A 138 -8.56 17.73 -2.18
C GLU A 138 -7.74 16.98 -3.24
N TYR A 139 -6.61 16.39 -2.83
CA TYR A 139 -5.71 15.62 -3.68
C TYR A 139 -6.00 14.10 -3.62
N HIS A 140 -7.14 13.67 -3.11
CA HIS A 140 -7.61 12.27 -3.01
C HIS A 140 -6.73 11.28 -2.21
N SER A 141 -5.43 11.56 -2.00
CA SER A 141 -4.52 10.72 -1.22
C SER A 141 -3.27 11.49 -0.75
N GLN A 142 -2.64 10.99 0.31
CA GLN A 142 -1.34 11.46 0.77
C GLN A 142 -0.26 11.41 -0.33
N LYS A 143 -0.28 10.35 -1.15
CA LYS A 143 0.70 10.14 -2.22
C LYS A 143 0.60 11.22 -3.30
N GLU A 144 -0.61 11.57 -3.71
CA GLU A 144 -0.86 12.61 -4.72
C GLU A 144 -0.48 14.00 -4.20
N LEU A 145 -0.81 14.30 -2.93
CA LEU A 145 -0.36 15.54 -2.28
C LEU A 145 1.18 15.65 -2.23
N ILE A 146 1.87 14.59 -1.82
CA ILE A 146 3.35 14.56 -1.80
C ILE A 146 3.93 14.73 -3.21
N GLN A 147 3.31 14.12 -4.23
CA GLN A 147 3.76 14.28 -5.61
C GLN A 147 3.60 15.72 -6.09
N TYR A 148 2.50 16.40 -5.75
CA TYR A 148 2.32 17.82 -6.05
C TYR A 148 3.40 18.67 -5.37
N LEU A 149 3.59 18.50 -4.06
CA LEU A 149 4.63 19.19 -3.29
C LEU A 149 6.03 19.00 -3.90
N LYS A 150 6.33 17.81 -4.42
CA LYS A 150 7.59 17.52 -5.12
C LYS A 150 7.74 18.31 -6.41
N MET A 151 6.70 18.36 -7.25
CA MET A 151 6.74 19.02 -8.56
C MET A 151 6.80 20.54 -8.46
N HIS A 152 6.27 21.10 -7.37
CA HIS A 152 6.20 22.54 -7.13
C HIS A 152 7.16 23.02 -6.03
N ARG A 153 8.20 22.23 -5.69
CA ARG A 153 9.17 22.56 -4.62
C ARG A 153 9.65 24.01 -4.69
N ASP A 154 10.07 24.44 -5.88
CA ASP A 154 10.70 25.75 -6.08
C ASP A 154 9.74 26.93 -5.86
N ASN A 155 8.42 26.70 -5.97
CA ASN A 155 7.41 27.73 -5.74
C ASN A 155 7.19 28.03 -4.24
N PHE A 156 7.58 27.12 -3.35
CA PHE A 156 7.36 27.29 -1.91
C PHE A 156 8.49 28.03 -1.20
N LEU A 157 9.71 28.00 -1.75
CA LEU A 157 10.95 28.59 -1.21
C LEU A 157 11.41 28.04 0.15
N SER A 158 10.52 27.83 1.11
CA SER A 158 10.81 27.31 2.45
C SER A 158 9.62 26.54 3.06
N THR A 159 9.84 25.93 4.23
CA THR A 159 8.77 25.33 5.03
C THR A 159 7.67 26.33 5.42
N HIS A 160 8.02 27.60 5.60
CA HIS A 160 7.06 28.67 5.87
C HIS A 160 6.12 28.91 4.67
N GLY A 161 6.66 28.94 3.45
CA GLY A 161 5.84 29.06 2.24
C GLY A 161 4.87 27.89 2.07
N VAL A 162 5.32 26.65 2.35
CA VAL A 162 4.41 25.49 2.38
C VAL A 162 3.32 25.65 3.43
N SER A 163 3.65 26.14 4.63
CA SER A 163 2.68 26.40 5.70
C SER A 163 1.60 27.39 5.28
N LEU A 164 1.98 28.50 4.62
CA LEU A 164 1.02 29.47 4.09
C LEU A 164 0.11 28.85 3.02
N TRP A 165 0.67 28.07 2.10
CA TRP A 165 -0.11 27.40 1.06
C TRP A 165 -1.08 26.35 1.62
N LEU A 166 -0.64 25.55 2.59
CA LEU A 166 -1.51 24.59 3.29
C LEU A 166 -2.72 25.31 3.90
N LYS A 167 -2.51 26.49 4.48
CA LYS A 167 -3.54 27.34 5.08
C LYS A 167 -4.38 28.12 4.06
N GLY A 168 -4.10 28.03 2.76
CA GLY A 168 -4.78 28.79 1.71
C GLY A 168 -4.42 30.28 1.69
N GLN A 169 -3.30 30.65 2.31
CA GLN A 169 -2.79 32.03 2.39
C GLN A 169 -1.76 32.34 1.30
N LEU A 170 -1.39 31.34 0.50
CA LEU A 170 -0.49 31.45 -0.63
C LEU A 170 -1.05 30.64 -1.80
N ASN A 171 -1.16 31.27 -2.97
CA ASN A 171 -1.59 30.63 -4.21
C ASN A 171 -0.36 30.34 -5.07
N ILE A 172 -0.30 29.12 -5.63
CA ILE A 172 0.82 28.56 -6.38
C ILE A 172 0.30 27.89 -7.65
#